data_AF-A0A7J5ZHG4-F1
#
_entry.id   AF-A0A7J5ZHG4-F1
#
_cell.length_a   1.000
_cell.length_b   1.000
_cell.length_c   1.000
_cell.angle_alpha   90.00
_cell.angle_beta   90.00
_cell.angle_gamma   90.00
#
_symmetry.space_group_name_H-M   'P 1'
#
loop_
_entity.id
_entity.type
_entity.pdbx_description
1 polymer ?
#
loop_
_entity_poly.entity_id
_entity_poly.type
_entity_poly.pdbx_seq_one_letter_code
_entity_poly.pdbx_strand_id
1 'polypeptide(L)'
;MDKECGQPHVLVSVSTPSGQGAQIVAKWESVVSHVQNVHTGHGDLFPSCIHGRLEGRESHKNGWNHAAVKLETLVCNKTLCKDISKLSGGCQTSSVEGFHSLLIQILIAALHYNENANRVQDVTKTGEARFSINYPKGRKGAAVLRRVLESPTYEYAQELLEEIVKECTDKENVDAEFAVEPVIVPPPLCAQFPHPEKADFVKQHLSRFKKTTT
;
A
#
# COMPACT_ATOMS: atom_id res chain seq x y z
N MET A 1 21.33 6.97 8.61
CA MET A 1 21.41 7.89 7.44
C MET A 1 21.22 7.06 6.17
N ASP A 2 19.96 6.73 5.88
CA ASP A 2 19.63 5.48 5.19
C ASP A 2 19.15 5.66 3.76
N LYS A 3 19.57 4.67 2.96
CA LYS A 3 19.39 4.53 1.52
C LYS A 3 17.99 4.02 1.19
N GLU A 4 17.01 4.91 1.15
CA GLU A 4 15.72 4.61 0.52
C GLU A 4 15.78 4.80 -1.00
N CYS A 5 16.22 3.76 -1.74
CA CYS A 5 16.11 3.71 -3.22
C CYS A 5 14.79 3.04 -3.69
N GLY A 6 13.94 2.58 -2.77
CA GLY A 6 12.72 1.82 -3.06
C GLY A 6 11.40 2.57 -2.87
N GLN A 7 11.40 3.77 -2.27
CA GLN A 7 10.18 4.54 -2.11
C GLN A 7 9.80 5.25 -3.42
N PRO A 8 8.54 5.16 -3.88
CA PRO A 8 8.10 5.91 -5.05
C PRO A 8 8.33 7.40 -4.79
N HIS A 9 9.11 8.09 -5.62
CA HIS A 9 9.50 9.49 -5.40
C HIS A 9 8.34 10.49 -5.21
N VAL A 10 7.15 10.11 -5.69
CA VAL A 10 5.89 10.81 -5.39
C VAL A 10 5.65 10.85 -3.87
N LEU A 11 5.89 9.74 -3.16
CA LEU A 11 5.78 9.60 -1.71
C LEU A 11 6.79 10.46 -0.94
N VAL A 12 8.04 10.51 -1.43
CA VAL A 12 9.11 11.36 -0.87
C VAL A 12 8.80 12.85 -1.05
N SER A 13 8.14 13.21 -2.15
CA SER A 13 7.73 14.58 -2.44
C SER A 13 6.56 15.01 -1.54
N VAL A 14 5.58 14.13 -1.29
CA VAL A 14 4.42 14.44 -0.42
C VAL A 14 4.71 14.30 1.08
N SER A 15 5.87 13.78 1.48
CA SER A 15 6.28 13.77 2.90
C SER A 15 6.59 15.16 3.46
N THR A 16 6.64 16.21 2.62
CA THR A 16 6.70 17.59 3.11
C THR A 16 5.34 18.04 3.66
N PRO A 17 5.32 18.75 4.81
CA PRO A 17 4.11 19.34 5.35
C PRO A 17 3.35 20.20 4.32
N SER A 18 2.01 20.11 4.34
CA SER A 18 1.12 20.85 3.45
C SER A 18 1.42 22.35 3.46
N GLY A 19 1.50 22.97 2.27
CA GLY A 19 1.81 24.39 2.09
C GLY A 19 3.24 24.67 1.62
N GLN A 20 4.13 23.68 1.58
CA GLN A 20 5.50 23.80 1.06
C GLN A 20 5.62 23.35 -0.40
N GLY A 21 4.75 23.86 -1.28
CA GLY A 21 4.67 23.45 -2.68
C GLY A 21 5.98 23.57 -3.46
N ALA A 22 6.80 24.57 -3.14
CA ALA A 22 8.13 24.74 -3.75
C ALA A 22 9.11 23.63 -3.33
N GLN A 23 9.01 23.13 -2.10
CA GLN A 23 9.84 22.02 -1.61
C GLN A 23 9.40 20.68 -2.20
N ILE A 24 8.09 20.47 -2.39
CA ILE A 24 7.54 19.31 -3.11
C ILE A 24 8.10 19.26 -4.53
N VAL A 25 8.08 20.39 -5.24
CA VAL A 25 8.61 20.49 -6.61
C VAL A 25 10.11 20.28 -6.64
N ALA A 26 10.88 20.85 -5.70
CA ALA A 26 12.33 20.63 -5.63
C ALA A 26 12.68 19.14 -5.41
N LYS A 27 11.96 18.45 -4.53
CA LYS A 27 12.11 16.99 -4.35
C LYS A 27 11.73 16.22 -5.61
N TRP A 28 10.65 16.61 -6.30
CA TRP A 28 10.23 15.99 -7.55
C TRP A 28 11.23 16.16 -8.69
N GLU A 29 11.78 17.37 -8.88
CA GLU A 29 12.76 17.66 -9.92
C GLU A 29 14.09 16.93 -9.67
N SER A 30 14.44 16.68 -8.40
CA SER A 30 15.63 15.91 -8.03
C SER A 30 15.63 14.48 -8.58
N VAL A 31 14.47 13.92 -8.95
CA VAL A 31 14.32 12.56 -9.50
C VAL A 31 15.17 12.34 -10.75
N VAL A 32 15.31 13.36 -11.60
CA VAL A 32 16.12 13.26 -12.84
C VAL A 32 17.59 12.96 -12.50
N SER A 33 18.11 13.64 -11.47
CA SER A 33 19.48 13.47 -10.99
C SER A 33 19.63 12.19 -10.17
N HIS A 34 18.65 11.92 -9.31
CA HIS A 34 18.61 10.74 -8.43
C HIS A 34 18.63 9.43 -9.22
N VAL A 35 17.83 9.33 -10.29
CA VAL A 35 17.79 8.16 -11.17
C VAL A 35 19.15 7.90 -11.82
N GLN A 36 19.99 8.92 -11.97
CA GLN A 36 21.34 8.87 -12.53
C GLN A 36 22.43 8.69 -11.46
N ASN A 37 22.04 8.35 -10.24
CA ASN A 37 22.94 8.20 -9.10
C ASN A 37 23.70 9.51 -8.75
N VAL A 38 23.09 10.67 -9.05
CA VAL A 38 23.54 12.00 -8.60
C VAL A 38 22.61 12.43 -7.47
N HIS A 39 23.14 12.55 -6.26
CA HIS A 39 22.37 12.75 -5.03
C HIS A 39 22.62 14.09 -4.34
N THR A 40 23.35 14.99 -5.00
CA THR A 40 23.69 16.33 -4.49
C THR A 40 23.50 17.38 -5.58
N GLY A 41 23.33 18.64 -5.17
CA GLY A 41 23.18 19.77 -6.10
C GLY A 41 21.76 19.97 -6.61
N HIS A 42 20.75 19.55 -5.86
CA HIS A 42 19.33 19.64 -6.26
C HIS A 42 18.68 21.02 -5.97
N GLY A 43 19.46 22.01 -5.51
CA GLY A 43 19.01 23.39 -5.25
C GLY A 43 18.86 23.74 -3.76
N ASP A 44 18.34 24.93 -3.45
CA ASP A 44 18.33 25.46 -2.08
C ASP A 44 17.29 24.78 -1.16
N LEU A 45 16.14 24.38 -1.72
CA LEU A 45 15.02 23.82 -0.96
C LEU A 45 15.15 22.31 -0.68
N PHE A 46 15.97 21.62 -1.47
CA PHE A 46 16.32 20.22 -1.31
C PHE A 46 17.72 20.06 -1.89
N PRO A 47 18.81 20.20 -1.10
CA PRO A 47 20.17 20.23 -1.62
C PRO A 47 20.77 18.85 -1.93
N SER A 48 20.32 17.82 -1.22
CA SER A 48 20.79 16.44 -1.37
C SER A 48 19.71 15.43 -1.04
N CYS A 49 19.81 14.24 -1.62
CA CYS A 49 19.00 13.09 -1.22
C CYS A 49 19.34 12.66 0.21
N ILE A 50 18.43 11.91 0.84
CA ILE A 50 18.59 11.37 2.21
C ILE A 50 19.77 10.38 2.29
N HIS A 51 20.24 9.92 1.13
CA HIS A 51 21.36 9.01 1.02
C HIS A 51 22.44 9.48 0.06
N GLY A 52 23.65 8.98 0.28
CA GLY A 52 24.80 9.18 -0.60
C GLY A 52 24.72 8.34 -1.88
N ARG A 53 25.76 8.46 -2.70
CA ARG A 53 25.88 7.70 -3.95
C ARG A 53 25.77 6.19 -3.72
N LEU A 54 25.00 5.52 -4.57
CA LEU A 54 24.87 4.07 -4.56
C LEU A 54 26.14 3.43 -5.15
N GLU A 55 26.60 2.34 -4.55
CA GLU A 55 27.83 1.62 -4.91
C GLU A 55 27.50 0.19 -5.39
N GLY A 56 28.42 -0.46 -6.12
CA GLY A 56 28.24 -1.84 -6.58
C GLY A 56 27.27 -2.02 -7.75
N ARG A 57 26.51 -3.11 -7.78
CA ARG A 57 25.58 -3.48 -8.87
C ARG A 57 24.49 -2.41 -9.13
N GLU A 58 24.22 -1.57 -8.12
CA GLU A 58 23.26 -0.47 -8.15
C GLU A 58 23.84 0.84 -8.73
N SER A 59 25.16 0.94 -8.86
CA SER A 59 25.86 2.09 -9.45
C SER A 59 25.75 2.14 -10.98
N HIS A 60 25.37 1.02 -11.60
CA HIS A 60 25.35 0.89 -13.06
C HIS A 60 24.09 1.49 -13.67
N LYS A 61 24.20 2.73 -14.15
CA LYS A 61 23.43 3.19 -15.30
C LYS A 61 24.34 3.85 -16.32
N ASN A 62 24.29 3.31 -17.53
CA ASN A 62 24.87 3.88 -18.73
C ASN A 62 24.48 5.37 -18.80
N GLY A 63 25.43 6.23 -19.13
CA GLY A 63 25.27 7.69 -19.07
C GLY A 63 24.06 8.24 -19.82
N TRP A 64 23.84 9.54 -19.68
CA TRP A 64 22.70 10.30 -20.21
C TRP A 64 22.27 9.82 -21.61
N ASN A 65 21.12 9.15 -21.67
CA ASN A 65 20.59 8.55 -22.89
C ASN A 65 19.25 9.21 -23.27
N HIS A 66 18.71 8.84 -24.43
CA HIS A 66 17.44 9.40 -24.91
C HIS A 66 16.25 9.18 -23.94
N ALA A 67 16.29 8.14 -23.11
CA ALA A 67 15.28 7.93 -22.07
C ALA A 67 15.44 8.94 -20.91
N ALA A 68 16.67 9.32 -20.54
CA ALA A 68 16.94 10.36 -19.55
C ALA A 68 16.43 11.75 -20.03
N VAL A 69 16.63 12.10 -21.30
CA VAL A 69 16.09 13.34 -21.90
C VAL A 69 14.56 13.38 -21.83
N LYS A 70 13.91 12.26 -22.16
CA LYS A 70 12.45 12.15 -22.09
C LYS A 70 11.95 12.22 -20.65
N LEU A 71 12.67 11.59 -19.73
CA LEU A 71 12.35 11.65 -18.30
C LEU A 71 12.44 13.08 -17.79
N GLU A 72 13.52 13.80 -18.08
CA GLU A 72 13.67 15.21 -17.72
C GLU A 72 12.53 16.07 -18.29
N THR A 73 12.19 15.88 -19.56
CA THR A 73 11.09 16.62 -20.22
C THR A 73 9.74 16.40 -19.51
N LEU A 74 9.49 15.17 -19.03
CA LEU A 74 8.27 14.83 -18.32
C LEU A 74 8.27 15.36 -16.88
N VAL A 75 9.36 15.12 -16.15
CA VAL A 75 9.52 15.51 -14.73
C VAL A 75 9.50 17.03 -14.60
N CYS A 76 10.22 17.75 -15.46
CA CYS A 76 10.32 19.22 -15.44
C CYS A 76 9.16 19.91 -16.21
N ASN A 77 8.08 19.19 -16.55
CA ASN A 77 6.94 19.78 -17.23
C ASN A 77 6.25 20.80 -16.33
N LYS A 78 6.17 22.06 -16.77
CA LYS A 78 5.61 23.18 -15.98
C LYS A 78 4.16 22.97 -15.53
N THR A 79 3.33 22.28 -16.31
CA THR A 79 1.95 21.97 -15.93
C THR A 79 1.94 20.91 -14.84
N LEU A 80 2.75 19.87 -15.00
CA LEU A 80 2.91 18.82 -14.01
C LEU A 80 3.47 19.37 -12.68
N CYS A 81 4.52 20.18 -12.70
CA CYS A 81 5.09 20.79 -11.49
C CYS A 81 4.08 21.68 -10.75
N LYS A 82 3.18 22.37 -11.48
CA LYS A 82 2.11 23.16 -10.85
C LYS A 82 1.10 22.29 -10.12
N ASP A 83 0.77 21.12 -10.65
CA ASP A 83 -0.15 20.19 -10.00
C ASP A 83 0.53 19.50 -8.82
N ILE A 84 1.81 19.14 -8.98
CA ILE A 84 2.65 18.57 -7.92
C ILE A 84 2.81 19.53 -6.75
N SER A 85 2.99 20.84 -6.99
CA SER A 85 3.08 21.84 -5.92
C SER A 85 1.83 21.95 -5.05
N LYS A 86 0.69 21.43 -5.52
CA LYS A 86 -0.60 21.44 -4.82
C LYS A 86 -0.90 20.11 -4.13
N LEU A 87 0.00 19.12 -4.21
CA LEU A 87 -0.17 17.87 -3.49
C LEU A 87 -0.24 18.17 -1.98
N SER A 88 -1.29 17.69 -1.34
CA SER A 88 -1.42 17.75 0.12
C SER A 88 -0.64 16.59 0.72
N GLY A 89 0.24 16.87 1.69
CA GLY A 89 1.03 15.84 2.35
C GLY A 89 0.22 14.95 3.30
N GLY A 90 -1.00 15.35 3.66
CA GLY A 90 -1.80 14.66 4.67
C GLY A 90 -2.94 13.78 4.15
N CYS A 91 -3.44 14.01 2.93
CA CYS A 91 -4.64 13.32 2.47
C CYS A 91 -4.95 13.58 0.99
N GLN A 92 -4.46 12.70 0.10
CA GLN A 92 -5.22 12.27 -1.09
C GLN A 92 -4.55 11.09 -1.81
N THR A 93 -4.58 9.91 -1.18
CA THR A 93 -4.10 8.66 -1.79
C THR A 93 -5.15 7.56 -1.75
N SER A 94 -6.36 7.81 -1.25
CA SER A 94 -7.36 6.75 -0.98
C SER A 94 -7.67 5.84 -2.18
N SER A 95 -7.68 6.37 -3.41
CA SER A 95 -7.89 5.54 -4.61
C SER A 95 -6.67 4.69 -4.95
N VAL A 96 -5.46 5.23 -4.82
CA VAL A 96 -4.19 4.55 -5.07
C VAL A 96 -3.88 3.54 -3.96
N GLU A 97 -4.07 3.91 -2.70
CA GLU A 97 -4.00 3.02 -1.54
C GLU A 97 -5.06 1.92 -1.62
N GLY A 98 -6.28 2.26 -2.04
CA GLY A 98 -7.33 1.26 -2.29
C GLY A 98 -6.95 0.28 -3.39
N PHE A 99 -6.35 0.77 -4.47
CA PHE A 99 -5.84 -0.05 -5.56
C PHE A 99 -4.70 -0.97 -5.10
N HIS A 100 -3.69 -0.43 -4.41
CA HIS A 100 -2.57 -1.21 -3.88
C HIS A 100 -3.04 -2.24 -2.85
N SER A 101 -3.96 -1.86 -1.96
CA SER A 101 -4.56 -2.77 -0.97
C SER A 101 -5.28 -3.94 -1.65
N LEU A 102 -6.05 -3.66 -2.71
CA LEU A 102 -6.72 -4.69 -3.50
C LEU A 102 -5.72 -5.62 -4.20
N LEU A 103 -4.67 -5.07 -4.81
CA LEU A 103 -3.62 -5.87 -5.44
C LEU A 103 -2.93 -6.81 -4.44
N ILE A 104 -2.56 -6.29 -3.27
CA ILE A 104 -1.93 -7.09 -2.21
C ILE A 104 -2.86 -8.21 -1.76
N GLN A 105 -4.15 -7.93 -1.56
CA GLN A 105 -5.15 -8.95 -1.21
C GLN A 105 -5.25 -10.05 -2.27
N ILE A 106 -5.25 -9.69 -3.56
CA ILE A 106 -5.30 -10.66 -4.66
C ILE A 106 -4.04 -11.54 -4.68
N LEU A 107 -2.86 -10.95 -4.48
CA LEU A 107 -1.60 -11.69 -4.43
C LEU A 107 -1.55 -12.66 -3.25
N ILE A 108 -1.95 -12.22 -2.05
CA ILE A 108 -2.05 -13.09 -0.87
C ILE A 108 -3.06 -14.21 -1.09
N ALA A 109 -4.20 -13.92 -1.73
CA ALA A 109 -5.18 -14.95 -2.07
C ALA A 109 -4.62 -16.00 -3.04
N ALA A 110 -3.80 -15.59 -4.01
CA ALA A 110 -3.12 -16.50 -4.93
C ALA A 110 -2.08 -17.38 -4.20
N LEU A 111 -1.28 -16.80 -3.31
CA LEU A 111 -0.34 -17.56 -2.47
C LEU A 111 -1.09 -18.57 -1.58
N HIS A 112 -2.15 -18.14 -0.91
CA HIS A 112 -2.98 -19.00 -0.09
C HIS A 112 -3.56 -20.16 -0.90
N TYR A 113 -4.03 -19.89 -2.13
CA TYR A 113 -4.53 -20.93 -3.02
C TYR A 113 -3.42 -21.91 -3.42
N ASN A 114 -2.25 -21.42 -3.85
CA ASN A 114 -1.14 -22.28 -4.28
C ASN A 114 -0.69 -23.24 -3.19
N GLU A 115 -0.59 -22.74 -1.96
CA GLU A 115 -0.28 -23.53 -0.76
C GLU A 115 -1.35 -24.60 -0.49
N ASN A 116 -2.63 -24.21 -0.56
CA ASN A 116 -3.74 -25.01 -0.04
C ASN A 116 -4.53 -25.80 -1.11
N ALA A 117 -4.20 -25.66 -2.40
CA ALA A 117 -4.96 -26.27 -3.49
C ALA A 117 -4.92 -27.81 -3.46
N ASN A 118 -3.81 -28.39 -3.02
CA ASN A 118 -3.55 -29.83 -3.07
C ASN A 118 -3.68 -30.52 -1.70
N ARG A 119 -4.42 -29.92 -0.76
CA ARG A 119 -4.68 -30.52 0.56
C ARG A 119 -5.31 -31.90 0.43
N VAL A 120 -4.77 -32.85 1.17
CA VAL A 120 -5.29 -34.22 1.22
C VAL A 120 -6.52 -34.31 2.12
N GLN A 121 -7.22 -35.45 2.04
CA GLN A 121 -8.42 -35.68 2.84
C GLN A 121 -8.04 -35.90 4.31
N ASP A 122 -8.73 -35.21 5.21
CA ASP A 122 -8.52 -35.30 6.66
C ASP A 122 -8.90 -36.70 7.16
N VAL A 123 -8.13 -37.21 8.12
CA VAL A 123 -8.33 -38.53 8.72
C VAL A 123 -8.59 -38.39 10.22
N THR A 124 -9.49 -39.22 10.72
CA THR A 124 -9.76 -39.30 12.17
C THR A 124 -8.56 -39.90 12.91
N LYS A 125 -8.55 -39.81 14.25
CA LYS A 125 -7.51 -40.44 15.09
C LYS A 125 -7.41 -41.96 14.91
N THR A 126 -8.44 -42.59 14.36
CA THR A 126 -8.50 -44.02 14.05
C THR A 126 -8.06 -44.34 12.62
N GLY A 127 -7.68 -43.35 11.81
CA GLY A 127 -7.22 -43.50 10.43
C GLY A 127 -8.33 -43.50 9.37
N GLU A 128 -9.58 -43.16 9.74
CA GLU A 128 -10.70 -43.17 8.80
C GLU A 128 -10.88 -41.81 8.11
N ALA A 129 -11.16 -41.83 6.80
CA ALA A 129 -11.34 -40.61 6.02
C ALA A 129 -12.58 -39.81 6.47
N ARG A 130 -12.43 -38.50 6.71
CA ARG A 130 -13.51 -37.64 7.17
C ARG A 130 -14.38 -37.14 6.03
N PHE A 131 -15.69 -37.17 6.27
CA PHE A 131 -16.71 -36.66 5.37
C PHE A 131 -17.67 -35.73 6.10
N SER A 132 -18.24 -34.79 5.35
CA SER A 132 -19.27 -33.86 5.82
C SER A 132 -20.49 -33.97 4.91
N ILE A 133 -21.68 -33.96 5.52
CA ILE A 133 -22.95 -34.02 4.80
C ILE A 133 -23.42 -32.59 4.53
N ASN A 134 -23.53 -32.25 3.25
CA ASN A 134 -24.06 -30.96 2.80
C ASN A 134 -25.43 -31.12 2.14
N TYR A 135 -26.26 -30.08 2.24
CA TYR A 135 -27.57 -30.01 1.59
C TYR A 135 -27.62 -28.82 0.61
N PRO A 136 -27.11 -28.96 -0.62
CA PRO A 136 -27.09 -27.87 -1.59
C PRO A 136 -28.51 -27.45 -1.97
N LYS A 137 -28.79 -26.13 -1.99
CA LYS A 137 -30.12 -25.59 -2.34
C LYS A 137 -30.66 -26.14 -3.68
N GLY A 138 -29.79 -26.30 -4.68
CA GLY A 138 -30.16 -26.81 -6.01
C GLY A 138 -30.58 -28.29 -6.04
N ARG A 139 -30.32 -29.06 -4.98
CA ARG A 139 -30.67 -30.49 -4.86
C ARG A 139 -31.99 -30.72 -4.12
N LYS A 140 -32.76 -29.67 -3.82
CA LYS A 140 -34.12 -29.74 -3.23
C LYS A 140 -34.21 -30.68 -2.02
N GLY A 141 -33.23 -30.63 -1.12
CA GLY A 141 -33.21 -31.43 0.10
C GLY A 141 -32.41 -32.74 0.02
N ALA A 142 -31.89 -33.13 -1.15
CA ALA A 142 -31.00 -34.28 -1.22
C ALA A 142 -29.59 -33.96 -0.67
N ALA A 143 -29.10 -34.84 0.20
CA ALA A 143 -27.78 -34.76 0.82
C ALA A 143 -26.66 -35.11 -0.15
N VAL A 144 -25.52 -34.45 -0.01
CA VAL A 144 -24.29 -34.73 -0.76
C VAL A 144 -23.13 -34.90 0.22
N LEU A 145 -22.39 -36.00 0.08
CA LEU A 145 -21.15 -36.23 0.81
C LEU A 145 -20.04 -35.36 0.22
N ARG A 146 -19.41 -34.53 1.06
CA ARG A 146 -18.22 -33.74 0.75
C ARG A 146 -17.03 -34.32 1.51
N ARG A 147 -15.90 -34.50 0.83
CA ARG A 147 -14.62 -34.83 1.48
C ARG A 147 -14.16 -33.64 2.33
N VAL A 148 -13.84 -33.89 3.60
CA VAL A 148 -13.24 -32.87 4.46
C VAL A 148 -11.74 -32.94 4.25
N LEU A 149 -11.14 -31.83 3.81
CA LEU A 149 -9.68 -31.74 3.64
C LEU A 149 -9.05 -31.31 4.97
N GLU A 150 -7.77 -31.63 5.16
CA GLU A 150 -6.96 -31.21 6.33
C GLU A 150 -7.02 -29.69 6.55
N SER A 151 -6.69 -29.17 7.72
CA SER A 151 -6.72 -27.71 7.93
C SER A 151 -5.80 -26.95 6.97
N PRO A 152 -6.15 -25.71 6.56
CA PRO A 152 -5.25 -24.89 5.76
C PRO A 152 -3.94 -24.60 6.49
N THR A 153 -2.83 -24.57 5.75
CA THR A 153 -1.52 -24.13 6.23
C THR A 153 -1.31 -22.65 5.88
N TYR A 154 -0.47 -21.99 6.69
CA TYR A 154 -0.15 -20.56 6.57
C TYR A 154 1.37 -20.32 6.65
N GLU A 155 2.19 -21.34 6.37
CA GLU A 155 3.66 -21.24 6.43
C GLU A 155 4.17 -20.13 5.52
N TYR A 156 3.60 -19.99 4.31
CA TYR A 156 3.90 -18.88 3.39
C TYR A 156 3.73 -17.49 4.03
N ALA A 157 2.79 -17.31 4.96
CA ALA A 157 2.54 -16.03 5.60
C ALA A 157 3.60 -15.73 6.67
N GLN A 158 4.07 -16.77 7.37
CA GLN A 158 5.16 -16.66 8.32
C GLN A 158 6.48 -16.39 7.60
N GLU A 159 6.81 -17.13 6.55
CA GLU A 159 8.01 -16.88 5.73
C GLU A 159 8.01 -15.47 5.13
N LEU A 160 6.85 -15.01 4.63
CA LEU A 160 6.72 -13.65 4.12
C LEU A 160 6.93 -12.60 5.22
N LEU A 161 6.38 -12.82 6.42
CA LEU A 161 6.56 -11.90 7.53
C LEU A 161 8.01 -11.89 8.03
N GLU A 162 8.64 -13.06 8.13
CA GLU A 162 10.05 -13.20 8.51
C GLU A 162 10.96 -12.53 7.49
N GLU A 163 10.72 -12.69 6.20
CA GLU A 163 11.48 -12.00 5.15
C GLU A 163 11.24 -10.50 5.18
N ILE A 164 10.01 -10.03 5.44
CA ILE A 164 9.73 -8.59 5.65
C ILE A 164 10.49 -8.07 6.86
N VAL A 165 10.45 -8.78 8.00
CA VAL A 165 11.15 -8.39 9.22
C VAL A 165 12.65 -8.37 8.97
N LYS A 166 13.19 -9.40 8.33
CA LYS A 166 14.60 -9.49 7.94
C LYS A 166 15.01 -8.36 7.01
N GLU A 167 14.24 -8.07 5.98
CA GLU A 167 14.46 -6.91 5.11
C GLU A 167 14.36 -5.58 5.87
N CYS A 168 13.61 -5.52 6.96
CA CYS A 168 13.54 -4.36 7.85
C CYS A 168 14.67 -4.32 8.89
N THR A 169 15.23 -5.46 9.32
CA THR A 169 16.27 -5.55 10.37
C THR A 169 17.69 -5.67 9.82
N ASP A 170 17.91 -6.31 8.67
CA ASP A 170 19.20 -6.35 7.97
C ASP A 170 19.59 -4.97 7.42
N LYS A 171 18.62 -4.03 7.41
CA LYS A 171 18.82 -2.59 7.24
C LYS A 171 19.02 -1.94 8.62
N GLU A 172 20.21 -2.09 9.21
CA GLU A 172 20.57 -1.39 10.46
C GLU A 172 20.59 0.14 10.26
N ASN A 173 19.40 0.73 10.46
CA ASN A 173 19.08 2.01 11.09
C ASN A 173 17.55 2.12 11.10
N VAL A 174 16.89 1.23 11.82
CA VAL A 174 15.74 1.70 12.58
C VAL A 174 16.35 2.29 13.84
N ASP A 175 16.91 3.50 13.70
CA ASP A 175 17.38 4.27 14.84
C ASP A 175 16.27 4.23 15.90
N ALA A 176 16.68 4.15 17.15
CA ALA A 176 15.86 4.29 18.35
C ALA A 176 15.22 5.69 18.48
N GLU A 177 14.95 6.35 17.35
CA GLU A 177 14.17 7.56 17.16
C GLU A 177 12.75 7.24 16.67
N PHE A 178 12.43 5.96 16.43
CA PHE A 178 11.08 5.42 16.63
C PHE A 178 10.87 5.04 18.11
N ALA A 179 11.27 5.93 19.03
CA ALA A 179 10.29 6.21 20.06
C ALA A 179 9.03 6.57 19.27
N VAL A 180 7.96 5.79 19.44
CA VAL A 180 6.65 6.21 18.96
C VAL A 180 6.39 7.54 19.70
N GLU A 181 6.89 8.66 19.17
CA GLU A 181 6.25 9.93 19.46
C GLU A 181 4.80 9.63 19.12
N PRO A 182 3.88 9.73 20.11
CA PRO A 182 2.51 9.36 19.89
C PRO A 182 2.07 10.14 18.67
N VAL A 183 1.91 9.43 17.54
CA VAL A 183 1.43 10.04 16.31
C VAL A 183 0.14 10.69 16.76
N ILE A 184 0.10 12.02 16.76
CA ILE A 184 -1.11 12.76 17.06
C ILE A 184 -1.97 12.49 15.84
N VAL A 185 -2.67 11.35 15.86
CA VAL A 185 -3.60 10.97 14.81
C VAL A 185 -4.64 12.09 14.85
N PRO A 186 -4.69 12.96 13.83
CA PRO A 186 -5.70 13.99 13.81
C PRO A 186 -7.05 13.28 13.93
N PRO A 187 -7.99 13.81 14.74
CA PRO A 187 -9.29 13.20 14.88
C PRO A 187 -9.88 12.92 13.49
N PRO A 188 -10.57 11.78 13.30
CA PRO A 188 -11.20 11.50 12.02
C PRO A 188 -12.07 12.71 11.65
N LEU A 189 -12.10 13.10 10.38
CA LEU A 189 -12.77 14.33 9.92
C LEU A 189 -14.22 14.44 10.45
N CYS A 190 -14.92 13.31 10.62
CA CYS A 190 -16.26 13.24 11.20
C CYS A 190 -16.36 13.70 12.66
N ALA A 191 -15.28 13.66 13.44
CA ALA A 191 -15.23 14.14 14.83
C ALA A 191 -15.48 15.65 14.95
N GLN A 192 -15.27 16.41 13.86
CA GLN A 192 -15.54 17.85 13.80
C GLN A 192 -17.01 18.17 13.51
N PHE A 193 -17.83 17.16 13.19
CA PHE A 193 -19.23 17.32 12.82
C PHE A 193 -20.16 16.72 13.89
N PRO A 194 -21.34 17.31 14.11
CA PRO A 194 -22.35 16.69 14.96
C PRO A 194 -22.77 15.35 14.34
N HIS A 195 -22.58 14.26 15.09
CA HIS A 195 -23.06 12.95 14.68
C HIS A 195 -24.57 12.88 14.89
N PRO A 196 -25.37 12.72 13.81
CA PRO A 196 -26.80 12.54 13.97
C PRO A 196 -27.09 11.22 14.68
N GLU A 197 -28.15 11.20 15.49
CA GLU A 197 -28.64 9.98 16.12
C GLU A 197 -29.05 8.97 15.03
N LYS A 198 -28.62 7.71 15.19
CA LYS A 198 -28.73 6.70 14.12
C LYS A 198 -30.18 6.51 13.69
N ALA A 199 -31.14 6.51 14.62
CA ALA A 199 -32.54 6.34 14.26
C ALA A 199 -33.07 7.53 13.45
N ASP A 200 -32.67 8.75 13.78
CA ASP A 200 -33.08 9.95 13.06
C ASP A 200 -32.46 10.06 11.67
N PHE A 201 -31.19 9.68 11.51
CA PHE A 201 -30.55 9.62 10.18
C PHE A 201 -31.18 8.55 9.29
N VAL A 202 -31.53 7.39 9.86
CA VAL A 202 -32.26 6.32 9.15
C VAL A 202 -33.64 6.80 8.72
N LYS A 203 -34.40 7.50 9.58
CA LYS A 203 -35.71 8.08 9.21
C LYS A 203 -35.58 9.10 8.08
N GLN A 204 -34.57 9.98 8.14
CA GLN A 204 -34.32 10.99 7.10
C GLN A 204 -33.90 10.35 5.78
N HIS A 205 -33.09 9.28 5.81
CA HIS A 205 -32.71 8.55 4.62
C HIS A 205 -33.91 7.85 3.99
N LEU A 206 -34.73 7.17 4.79
CA LEU A 206 -35.93 6.47 4.33
C LEU A 206 -37.04 7.42 3.85
N SER A 207 -37.14 8.63 4.41
CA SER A 207 -38.13 9.62 3.97
C SER A 207 -37.82 10.19 2.59
N ARG A 208 -36.53 10.27 2.20
CA ARG A 208 -36.11 10.69 0.85
C ARG A 208 -36.59 9.75 -0.25
N PHE A 209 -36.81 8.46 0.06
CA PHE A 209 -37.23 7.45 -0.92
C PHE A 209 -38.74 7.19 -0.94
N LYS A 210 -39.51 7.78 -0.02
CA LYS A 210 -40.98 7.78 -0.10
C LYS A 210 -41.43 8.83 -1.11
N LYS A 211 -41.37 8.49 -2.40
CA LYS A 211 -42.21 9.17 -3.40
C LYS A 211 -43.66 8.83 -3.07
N THR A 212 -44.44 9.86 -2.76
CA THR A 212 -45.90 9.78 -2.62
C THR A 212 -46.48 9.30 -3.94
N THR A 213 -46.89 8.04 -4.01
CA THR A 213 -47.81 7.56 -5.05
C THR A 213 -49.22 7.76 -4.52
N THR A 214 -49.77 8.97 -4.65
CA THR A 214 -51.22 9.20 -4.68
C THR A 214 -51.49 10.54 -5.36
#